data_AF-A0A9P1HQC8-F1
#
_entry.id   AF-A0A9P1HQC8-F1
#
_cell.length_a   1.000
_cell.length_b   1.000
_cell.length_c   1.000
_cell.angle_alpha   90.00
_cell.angle_beta   90.00
_cell.angle_gamma   90.00
#
_symmetry.space_group_name_H-M   'P 1'
#
loop_
_entity.id
_entity.type
_entity.pdbx_description
1 polymer ?
#
loop_
_entity_poly.entity_id
_entity_poly.type
_entity_poly.pdbx_seq_one_letter_code
_entity_poly.pdbx_strand_id
1 'polypeptide(L)'
;MDEVIDPAMTIKALGHQWYWSYEYSDFVNEDGESIEFDSYLVPTDDLEDGQLRLLEVDNRVVVPVGTHIRFIVTGADVIYSFAIPSLGLKIDAIPGRLNQTSVLVEREGVYYGQCSEICGVHHG
;
A
#
# COMPACT_ATOMS: atom_id res chain seq x y z
N MET A 1 13.43 -8.51 -14.75
CA MET A 1 13.08 -8.05 -13.40
C MET A 1 13.65 -6.65 -13.34
N ASP A 2 12.80 -5.63 -13.33
CA ASP A 2 13.26 -4.24 -13.37
C ASP A 2 14.19 -3.97 -12.18
N GLU A 3 15.28 -3.24 -12.43
CA GLU A 3 16.32 -2.99 -11.43
C GLU A 3 15.78 -2.07 -10.32
N VAL A 4 15.69 -2.60 -9.10
CA VAL A 4 15.55 -1.77 -7.90
C VAL A 4 16.94 -1.43 -7.38
N ILE A 5 17.50 -0.34 -7.89
CA ILE A 5 18.84 0.13 -7.52
C ILE A 5 18.76 0.95 -6.23
N ASP A 6 19.44 0.46 -5.18
CA ASP A 6 19.69 1.16 -3.91
C ASP A 6 18.49 1.92 -3.31
N PRO A 7 17.41 1.22 -2.89
CA PRO A 7 16.27 1.89 -2.27
C PRO A 7 16.67 2.45 -0.90
N ALA A 8 16.24 3.68 -0.63
CA ALA A 8 16.50 4.36 0.64
C ALA A 8 15.44 4.01 1.71
N MET A 9 14.31 3.44 1.31
CA MET A 9 13.23 3.01 2.20
C MET A 9 12.52 1.78 1.62
N THR A 10 12.19 0.82 2.48
CA THR A 10 11.39 -0.36 2.16
C THR A 10 10.09 -0.35 2.95
N ILE A 11 8.97 -0.61 2.26
CA ILE A 11 7.64 -0.76 2.84
C ILE A 11 7.07 -2.08 2.38
N LYS A 12 6.57 -2.90 3.31
CA LYS A 12 5.79 -4.09 2.94
C LYS A 12 4.32 -3.73 2.86
N ALA A 13 3.64 -4.20 1.82
CA ALA A 13 2.20 -4.11 1.65
C ALA A 13 1.62 -5.53 1.60
N LEU A 14 0.81 -5.86 2.60
CA LEU A 14 0.18 -7.17 2.75
C LEU A 14 -1.31 -7.05 2.45
N GLY A 15 -1.78 -7.77 1.43
CA GLY A 15 -3.20 -7.83 1.08
C GLY A 15 -3.94 -8.85 1.94
N HIS A 16 -5.05 -8.43 2.56
CA HIS A 16 -5.98 -9.26 3.32
C HIS A 16 -7.39 -9.14 2.74
N GLN A 17 -8.32 -9.99 3.16
CA GLN A 17 -9.73 -9.82 2.80
C GLN A 17 -10.28 -8.46 3.26
N TRP A 18 -10.24 -7.56 2.28
CA TRP A 18 -10.81 -6.21 2.18
C TRP A 18 -10.10 -5.11 2.96
N TYR A 19 -8.82 -5.30 3.27
CA TYR A 19 -7.95 -4.26 3.78
C TYR A 19 -6.48 -4.53 3.41
N TRP A 20 -5.63 -3.53 3.61
CA TRP A 20 -4.18 -3.65 3.44
C TRP A 20 -3.48 -3.40 4.77
N SER A 21 -2.47 -4.20 5.08
CA SER A 21 -1.54 -3.91 6.18
C SER A 21 -0.23 -3.39 5.60
N TYR A 22 0.35 -2.39 6.25
CA TYR A 22 1.62 -1.81 5.85
C TYR A 22 2.64 -1.90 6.97
N GLU A 23 3.87 -2.26 6.64
CA GLU A 23 4.99 -2.36 7.57
C GLU A 23 6.18 -1.55 7.04
N TYR A 24 6.65 -0.58 7.82
CA TYR A 24 7.85 0.19 7.55
C TYR A 24 9.03 -0.51 8.23
N SER A 25 9.50 -1.60 7.64
CA SER A 25 10.48 -2.51 8.26
C SER A 25 11.85 -1.89 8.57
N ASP A 26 12.17 -0.77 7.92
CA ASP A 26 13.45 -0.06 8.13
C ASP A 26 13.40 0.92 9.32
N PHE A 27 12.22 1.15 9.90
CA PHE A 27 11.99 2.12 10.97
C PHE A 27 11.34 1.44 12.17
N VAL A 28 11.79 1.84 13.36
CA VAL A 28 11.23 1.35 14.62
C VAL A 28 10.52 2.45 15.38
N ASN A 29 9.48 2.09 16.12
CA ASN A 29 8.81 2.95 17.08
C ASN A 29 9.65 3.14 18.37
N GLU A 30 9.10 3.86 19.34
CA GLU A 30 9.78 4.13 20.63
C GLU A 30 10.07 2.84 21.42
N ASP A 31 9.31 1.77 21.17
CA ASP A 31 9.45 0.47 21.82
C ASP A 31 10.45 -0.47 21.09
N GLY A 32 11.02 -0.03 19.96
CA GLY A 32 11.99 -0.79 19.18
C GLY A 32 11.36 -1.81 18.23
N GLU A 33 10.04 -1.74 18.00
CA GLU A 33 9.29 -2.60 17.09
C GLU A 33 9.11 -1.92 15.73
N SER A 34 9.01 -2.71 14.65
CA SER A 34 8.68 -2.20 13.32
C SER A 34 7.36 -1.42 13.35
N ILE A 35 7.29 -0.31 12.61
CA ILE A 35 6.04 0.45 12.50
C ILE A 35 5.10 -0.32 11.56
N GLU A 36 3.96 -0.78 12.08
CA GLU A 36 2.92 -1.48 11.31
C GLU A 36 1.51 -0.95 11.61
N PHE A 37 0.64 -0.99 10.61
CA PHE A 37 -0.77 -0.65 10.76
C PHE A 37 -1.65 -1.24 9.65
N ASP A 38 -2.94 -1.36 9.94
CA ASP A 38 -3.98 -1.73 8.98
C ASP A 38 -4.65 -0.50 8.37
N SER A 39 -5.04 -0.61 7.11
CA SER A 39 -5.67 0.43 6.31
C SER A 39 -6.98 -0.10 5.74
N TYR A 40 -8.08 0.36 6.32
CA TYR A 40 -9.45 0.01 5.96
C TYR A 40 -10.10 1.15 5.17
N LEU A 41 -10.99 0.79 4.25
CA LEU A 41 -11.84 1.76 3.58
C LEU A 41 -12.76 2.43 4.61
N VAL A 42 -12.83 3.76 4.60
CA VAL A 42 -13.79 4.50 5.43
C VAL A 42 -15.22 4.21 4.92
N PRO A 43 -16.14 3.71 5.77
CA PRO A 43 -17.53 3.51 5.40
C PRO A 43 -18.18 4.80 4.90
N THR A 44 -19.10 4.72 3.94
CA THR A 44 -19.72 5.92 3.34
C THR A 44 -20.47 6.77 4.38
N ASP A 45 -21.04 6.13 5.39
CA ASP A 45 -21.76 6.81 6.47
C ASP A 45 -20.84 7.56 7.45
N ASP A 46 -19.55 7.21 7.48
CA ASP A 46 -18.53 7.81 8.34
C ASP A 46 -17.67 8.85 7.60
N LEU A 47 -17.95 9.12 6.31
CA LEU A 47 -17.20 10.10 5.52
C LEU A 47 -17.50 11.54 5.96
N GLU A 48 -16.44 12.33 6.09
CA GLU A 48 -16.53 13.78 6.30
C GLU A 48 -16.71 14.53 4.97
N ASP A 49 -17.26 15.75 5.04
CA ASP A 49 -17.45 16.61 3.87
C ASP A 49 -16.12 16.85 3.12
N GLY A 50 -16.09 16.44 1.85
CA GLY A 50 -14.92 16.56 0.97
C GLY A 50 -14.08 15.28 0.84
N GLN A 51 -14.35 14.24 1.65
CA GLN A 51 -13.71 12.93 1.49
C GLN A 51 -14.27 12.16 0.30
N LEU A 52 -13.43 11.28 -0.28
CA LEU A 52 -13.75 10.54 -1.48
C LEU A 52 -14.31 9.16 -1.17
N ARG A 53 -15.57 8.93 -1.55
CA ARG A 53 -16.24 7.63 -1.44
C ARG A 53 -15.47 6.54 -2.19
N LEU A 54 -15.28 5.38 -1.55
CA LEU A 54 -14.53 4.21 -2.06
C LEU A 54 -13.02 4.43 -2.30
N LEU A 55 -12.46 5.55 -1.86
CA LEU A 55 -11.03 5.85 -1.99
C LEU A 55 -10.38 6.24 -0.67
N GLU A 56 -11.14 6.84 0.25
CA GLU A 56 -10.60 7.24 1.55
C GLU A 56 -10.39 6.03 2.46
N VAL A 57 -9.28 6.06 3.19
CA VAL A 57 -8.89 5.04 4.16
C VAL A 57 -8.64 5.66 5.52
N ASP A 58 -8.78 4.89 6.58
CA ASP A 58 -8.55 5.34 7.96
C ASP A 58 -7.08 5.67 8.22
N ASN A 59 -6.16 4.85 7.72
CA ASN A 59 -4.71 5.01 7.86
C ASN A 59 -4.05 5.06 6.50
N ARG A 60 -3.40 6.18 6.17
CA ARG A 60 -2.70 6.38 4.90
C ARG A 60 -1.24 5.93 5.00
N VAL A 61 -0.73 5.35 3.94
CA VAL A 61 0.72 5.16 3.76
C VAL A 61 1.35 6.50 3.45
N VAL A 62 2.31 6.93 4.27
CA VAL A 62 3.01 8.20 4.13
C VAL A 62 4.44 7.91 3.74
N VAL A 63 4.91 8.53 2.66
CA VAL A 63 6.26 8.34 2.13
C VAL A 63 6.93 9.68 1.83
N PRO A 64 8.27 9.78 1.96
CA PRO A 64 8.99 10.99 1.60
C PRO A 64 9.07 11.16 0.08
N VAL A 65 8.91 12.40 -0.40
CA VAL A 65 9.18 12.76 -1.80
C VAL A 65 10.68 12.74 -2.09
N GLY A 66 11.06 12.59 -3.37
CA GLY A 66 12.46 12.59 -3.81
C GLY A 66 13.27 11.40 -3.30
N THR A 67 12.61 10.35 -2.81
CA THR A 67 13.23 9.16 -2.22
C THR A 67 12.85 7.92 -3.01
N HIS A 68 13.83 7.06 -3.32
CA HIS A 68 13.57 5.74 -3.92
C HIS A 68 13.00 4.80 -2.86
N ILE A 69 11.73 4.45 -3.02
CA ILE A 69 10.99 3.57 -2.11
C ILE A 69 10.80 2.22 -2.79
N ARG A 70 11.18 1.15 -2.11
CA ARG A 70 10.87 -0.24 -2.50
C ARG A 70 9.59 -0.68 -1.80
N PHE A 71 8.61 -1.12 -2.57
CA PHE A 71 7.47 -1.86 -2.06
C PHE A 71 7.72 -3.36 -2.19
N ILE A 72 7.53 -4.10 -1.11
CA ILE A 72 7.43 -5.57 -1.11
C ILE A 72 5.97 -5.94 -0.93
N VAL A 73 5.38 -6.63 -1.89
CA VAL A 73 3.94 -6.87 -1.96
C VAL A 73 3.65 -8.36 -1.94
N THR A 74 2.74 -8.80 -1.07
CA THR A 74 2.29 -10.20 -0.95
C THR A 74 0.85 -10.27 -0.45
N GLY A 75 0.19 -11.42 -0.63
CA GLY A 75 -1.14 -11.69 -0.07
C GLY A 75 -1.07 -12.56 1.19
N ALA A 76 -2.04 -12.42 2.09
CA ALA A 76 -2.17 -13.26 3.29
C ALA A 76 -3.04 -14.50 3.05
N ASP A 77 -4.04 -14.41 2.16
CA ASP A 77 -5.09 -15.42 1.98
C ASP A 77 -5.39 -15.71 0.49
N VAL A 78 -5.90 -14.76 -0.28
CA VAL A 78 -6.16 -14.86 -1.73
C VAL A 78 -5.24 -13.92 -2.51
N ILE A 79 -5.40 -13.88 -3.84
CA ILE A 79 -4.63 -12.98 -4.69
C ILE A 79 -5.28 -11.58 -4.68
N TYR A 80 -4.43 -10.57 -4.53
CA TYR A 80 -4.78 -9.15 -4.65
C TYR A 80 -3.88 -8.51 -5.71
N SER A 81 -4.12 -7.23 -6.00
CA SER A 81 -3.18 -6.45 -6.80
C SER A 81 -3.08 -5.04 -6.24
N PHE A 82 -1.87 -4.69 -5.79
CA PHE A 82 -1.52 -3.38 -5.27
C PHE A 82 -1.30 -2.43 -6.45
N ALA A 83 -2.20 -1.48 -6.63
CA ALA A 83 -2.18 -0.58 -7.77
C ALA A 83 -2.41 0.87 -7.38
N ILE A 84 -1.53 1.75 -7.84
CA ILE A 84 -1.61 3.21 -7.71
C ILE A 84 -1.33 3.80 -9.09
N PRO A 85 -2.37 4.02 -9.93
CA PRO A 85 -2.18 4.33 -11.36
C PRO A 85 -1.37 5.61 -11.62
N SER A 86 -1.54 6.62 -10.77
CA SER A 86 -0.81 7.90 -10.85
C SER A 86 0.69 7.77 -10.58
N LEU A 87 1.11 6.70 -9.90
CA LEU A 87 2.51 6.34 -9.69
C LEU A 87 3.01 5.28 -10.69
N GLY A 88 2.15 4.83 -11.63
CA GLY A 88 2.48 3.75 -12.56
C GLY A 88 2.68 2.39 -11.89
N LEU A 89 2.19 2.22 -10.65
CA LEU A 89 2.33 0.99 -9.90
C LEU A 89 1.13 0.06 -10.15
N LYS A 90 1.43 -1.18 -10.53
CA LYS A 90 0.51 -2.32 -10.45
C LYS A 90 1.33 -3.58 -10.24
N ILE A 91 1.10 -4.28 -9.13
CA ILE A 91 1.81 -5.51 -8.81
C ILE A 91 0.93 -6.44 -7.99
N ASP A 92 0.92 -7.72 -8.35
CA ASP A 92 0.06 -8.69 -7.69
C ASP A 92 0.61 -9.07 -6.31
N ALA A 93 -0.29 -9.12 -5.33
CA ALA A 93 -0.04 -9.64 -3.98
C ALA A 93 -0.47 -11.11 -3.97
N ILE A 94 0.51 -12.01 -4.03
CA ILE A 94 0.26 -13.45 -4.18
C ILE A 94 0.68 -14.15 -2.87
N PRO A 95 -0.21 -14.90 -2.20
CA PRO A 95 0.15 -15.67 -1.02
C PRO A 95 1.33 -16.61 -1.27
N GLY A 96 2.33 -16.55 -0.39
CA GLY A 96 3.57 -17.34 -0.51
C GLY A 96 4.60 -16.78 -1.49
N ARG A 97 4.39 -15.58 -2.07
CA ARG A 97 5.36 -14.93 -2.96
C ARG A 97 5.53 -13.45 -2.62
N LEU A 98 6.78 -13.08 -2.33
CA LEU A 98 7.19 -11.68 -2.21
C LEU A 98 7.50 -11.10 -3.59
N ASN A 99 6.59 -10.27 -4.09
CA ASN A 99 6.85 -9.44 -5.26
C ASN A 99 7.45 -8.10 -4.83
N GLN A 100 8.25 -7.47 -5.70
CA GLN A 100 8.82 -6.16 -5.40
C GLN A 100 8.65 -5.20 -6.57
N THR A 101 8.47 -3.92 -6.23
CA THR A 101 8.48 -2.79 -7.17
C THR A 101 9.13 -1.60 -6.49
N SER A 102 9.54 -0.60 -7.26
CA SER A 102 10.07 0.66 -6.72
C SER A 102 9.36 1.85 -7.32
N VAL A 103 9.24 2.91 -6.52
CA VAL A 103 8.71 4.20 -6.95
C VAL A 103 9.63 5.32 -6.48
N LEU A 104 9.68 6.39 -7.28
CA LEU A 104 10.21 7.68 -6.90
C LEU A 104 9.06 8.69 -6.98
N VAL A 105 8.60 9.18 -5.83
CA VAL A 105 7.53 10.18 -5.79
C VAL A 105 8.14 11.57 -5.93
N GLU A 106 7.89 12.24 -7.06
CA GLU A 106 8.53 13.53 -7.38
C GLU A 106 7.80 14.75 -6.80
N ARG A 107 6.53 14.60 -6.41
CA ARG A 107 5.67 15.71 -5.97
C ARG A 107 4.92 15.33 -4.71
N GLU A 108 4.75 16.29 -3.81
CA GLU A 108 3.92 16.10 -2.63
C GLU A 108 2.44 16.02 -3.04
N GLY A 109 1.68 15.18 -2.34
CA GLY A 109 0.26 15.00 -2.61
C GLY A 109 -0.29 13.70 -2.05
N VAL A 110 -1.56 13.43 -2.35
CA VAL A 110 -2.24 12.17 -2.02
C VAL A 110 -2.51 11.42 -3.31
N TYR A 111 -2.05 10.17 -3.36
CA TYR A 111 -2.16 9.29 -4.52
C TYR A 111 -3.06 8.12 -4.17
N TYR A 112 -4.21 8.04 -4.82
CA TYR A 112 -5.19 6.99 -4.57
C TYR A 112 -4.96 5.78 -5.49
N GLY A 113 -5.31 4.62 -4.95
CA GLY A 113 -5.23 3.33 -5.61
C GLY A 113 -6.38 2.43 -5.17
N GLN A 114 -6.62 1.36 -5.91
CA GLN A 114 -7.62 0.34 -5.57
C GLN A 114 -7.06 -1.05 -5.87
N CYS A 115 -7.55 -2.06 -5.15
CA CYS A 115 -7.23 -3.44 -5.46
C CYS A 115 -7.62 -3.74 -6.92
N SER A 116 -6.68 -4.27 -7.70
CA SER A 116 -6.87 -4.48 -9.15
C SER A 116 -6.91 -5.96 -9.57
N GLU A 117 -7.18 -6.86 -8.62
CA GLU A 117 -7.42 -8.29 -8.82
C GLU A 117 -8.60 -8.74 -7.94
N ILE A 118 -9.47 -9.59 -8.48
CA ILE A 118 -10.73 -9.95 -7.82
C ILE A 118 -10.47 -10.72 -6.51
N CYS A 119 -10.83 -10.12 -5.37
CA CYS A 119 -10.50 -10.66 -4.05
C CYS A 119 -11.71 -11.05 -3.17
N GLY A 120 -12.92 -11.10 -3.76
CA GLY A 120 -14.13 -11.55 -3.08
C GLY A 120 -15.25 -10.49 -3.06
N VAL A 121 -16.15 -10.60 -2.09
CA VAL A 121 -17.43 -9.85 -2.09
C VAL A 121 -17.30 -8.34 -1.91
N HIS A 122 -16.24 -7.85 -1.26
CA HIS A 122 -15.97 -6.41 -1.10
C HIS A 122 -14.75 -5.96 -1.93
N HIS A 123 -14.56 -6.54 -3.13
CA HIS A 123 -13.49 -6.11 -4.04
C HIS A 123 -13.68 -4.67 -4.57
N GLY A 124 -14.91 -4.17 -4.64
CA GLY A 124 -15.24 -2.84 -5.19
C GLY A 124 -16.39 -2.16 -4.48
#